data_AF-A0A224Z4B5-F1
#
_entry.id   AF-A0A224Z4B5-F1
#
_cell.length_a   1.000
_cell.length_b   1.000
_cell.length_c   1.000
_cell.angle_alpha   90.00
_cell.angle_beta   90.00
_cell.angle_gamma   90.00
#
_symmetry.space_group_name_H-M   'P 1'
#
loop_
_entity.id
_entity.type
_entity.pdbx_description
1 polymer ?
#
loop_
_entity_poly.entity_id
_entity_poly.type
_entity_poly.pdbx_seq_one_letter_code
_entity_poly.pdbx_strand_id
1 'polypeptide(L)'
;TVQGSSLESTEQYDSLVSVEGGLHSCRQCDYVTKDKTHMRRHIRKHTGERPFQCHVCLAAFTASSNLVTHMRIHTGERPFSCHQCDASFS
;
A
#
# COMPACT_ATOMS: atom_id res chain seq x y z
N THR A 1 6.04 -13.08 8.77
CA THR A 1 6.52 -13.83 7.58
C THR A 1 5.78 -13.28 6.38
N VAL A 2 6.34 -12.51 5.43
CA VAL A 2 7.72 -12.30 4.97
C VAL A 2 7.95 -10.78 4.88
N GLN A 3 8.86 -10.23 5.69
CA GLN A 3 9.46 -8.91 5.41
C GLN A 3 10.59 -9.17 4.42
N GLY A 4 10.27 -9.10 3.12
CA GLY A 4 11.26 -9.20 2.06
C GLY A 4 12.23 -8.02 2.11
N SER A 5 13.51 -8.34 2.28
CA SER A 5 14.72 -7.58 1.93
C SER A 5 14.64 -6.05 1.87
N SER A 6 15.08 -5.41 2.96
CA SER A 6 15.16 -3.95 3.11
C SER A 6 16.19 -3.23 2.22
N LEU A 7 17.01 -3.95 1.44
CA LEU A 7 18.09 -3.35 0.62
C LEU A 7 17.68 -3.21 -0.87
N GLU A 8 17.10 -4.25 -1.48
CA GLU A 8 16.63 -4.20 -2.88
C GLU A 8 15.50 -3.18 -3.08
N SER A 9 14.58 -3.11 -2.09
CA SER A 9 13.48 -2.13 -2.09
C SER A 9 13.94 -0.69 -1.85
N THR A 10 15.20 -0.45 -1.46
CA THR A 10 15.76 0.90 -1.30
C THR A 10 16.51 1.33 -2.56
N GLU A 11 17.29 0.45 -3.19
CA GLU A 11 17.99 0.75 -4.44
C GLU A 11 17.00 1.02 -5.60
N GLN A 12 15.89 0.28 -5.62
CA GLN A 12 14.82 0.50 -6.59
C GLN A 12 14.07 1.81 -6.35
N TYR A 13 14.00 2.29 -5.10
CA TYR A 13 13.38 3.58 -4.77
C TYR A 13 14.24 4.76 -5.24
N ASP A 14 15.55 4.72 -4.96
CA ASP A 14 16.47 5.81 -5.31
C ASP A 14 16.65 5.96 -6.84
N SER A 15 16.50 4.87 -7.59
CA SER A 15 16.56 4.90 -9.06
C SER A 15 15.33 5.56 -9.69
N LEU A 16 14.17 5.52 -9.02
CA LEU A 16 12.88 5.97 -9.57
C LEU A 16 12.42 7.32 -9.04
N VAL A 17 13.10 7.86 -8.03
CA VAL A 17 12.67 9.05 -7.28
C VAL A 17 13.80 10.05 -7.19
N SER A 18 13.52 11.29 -7.57
CA SER A 18 14.39 12.44 -7.29
C SER A 18 13.92 13.14 -6.02
N VAL A 19 14.86 13.59 -5.16
CA VAL A 19 14.52 14.31 -3.93
C VAL A 19 15.17 15.69 -3.94
N GLU A 20 14.35 16.72 -3.98
CA GLU A 20 14.79 18.12 -4.02
C GLU A 20 13.97 18.94 -3.02
N GLY A 21 14.65 19.69 -2.14
CA GLY A 21 13.96 20.53 -1.15
C GLY A 21 13.00 19.78 -0.22
N GLY A 22 13.22 18.48 0.02
CA GLY A 22 12.33 17.62 0.82
C GLY A 22 11.08 17.14 0.08
N LEU A 23 10.94 17.45 -1.21
CA LEU A 23 9.92 16.87 -2.08
C LEU A 23 10.49 15.66 -2.81
N HIS A 24 9.70 14.59 -2.84
CA HIS A 24 9.96 13.40 -3.62
C HIS A 24 9.20 13.50 -4.94
N SER A 25 9.93 13.45 -6.06
CA SER A 25 9.39 13.52 -7.41
C SER A 25 9.61 12.19 -8.14
N CYS A 26 8.58 11.68 -8.78
CA CYS A 26 8.67 10.45 -9.57
C CYS A 26 9.36 10.74 -10.92
N ARG A 27 10.26 9.87 -11.36
CA ARG A 27 10.97 10.04 -12.65
C ARG A 27 10.19 9.49 -13.84
N GLN A 28 9.13 8.72 -13.60
CA GLN A 28 8.32 8.07 -14.65
C GLN A 28 7.00 8.81 -14.93
N CYS A 29 6.63 9.80 -14.11
CA CYS A 29 5.42 10.62 -14.27
C CYS A 29 5.49 11.87 -13.37
N ASP A 30 4.56 12.81 -13.52
CA ASP A 30 4.57 14.10 -12.81
C ASP A 30 4.12 14.03 -11.33
N TYR A 31 4.10 12.85 -10.72
CA TYR A 31 3.68 12.71 -9.33
C TYR A 31 4.76 13.22 -8.36
N VAL A 32 4.37 14.10 -7.45
CA VAL A 32 5.23 14.69 -6.42
C VAL A 32 4.56 14.58 -5.05
N THR A 33 5.34 14.28 -4.00
CA THR A 33 4.85 14.28 -2.62
C THR A 33 5.97 14.59 -1.63
N LYS A 34 5.62 15.16 -0.48
CA LYS A 34 6.55 15.33 0.65
C LYS A 34 6.75 14.05 1.49
N ASP A 35 5.92 13.03 1.27
CA ASP A 35 5.91 11.81 2.10
C ASP A 35 6.59 10.64 1.37
N LYS A 36 7.73 10.18 1.91
CA LYS A 36 8.48 9.03 1.38
C LYS A 36 7.64 7.77 1.28
N THR A 37 6.77 7.49 2.24
CA THR A 37 5.90 6.30 2.25
C THR A 37 4.84 6.38 1.15
N HIS A 38 4.29 7.57 0.91
CA HIS A 38 3.38 7.80 -0.22
C HIS A 38 4.08 7.63 -1.55
N MET A 39 5.31 8.14 -1.70
CA MET A 39 6.10 7.92 -2.90
C MET A 39 6.42 6.43 -3.11
N ARG A 40 6.80 5.69 -2.05
CA ARG A 40 7.01 4.24 -2.12
C ARG A 40 5.76 3.48 -2.59
N ARG A 41 4.59 3.85 -2.08
CA ARG A 41 3.32 3.26 -2.55
C ARG A 41 3.01 3.67 -3.99
N HIS A 42 3.33 4.89 -4.38
CA HIS A 42 3.14 5.38 -5.74
C HIS A 42 3.97 4.57 -6.75
N ILE A 43 5.28 4.37 -6.50
CA ILE A 43 6.16 3.66 -7.45
C ILE A 43 5.74 2.21 -7.70
N ARG A 44 5.00 1.58 -6.78
CA ARG A 44 4.39 0.25 -6.98
C ARG A 44 3.40 0.20 -8.15
N LYS A 45 2.85 1.34 -8.57
CA LYS A 45 2.02 1.43 -9.79
C LYS A 45 2.84 1.18 -11.06
N HIS A 46 4.13 1.53 -11.03
CA HIS A 46 5.05 1.34 -12.14
C HIS A 46 5.72 -0.04 -12.10
N THR A 47 6.14 -0.48 -10.92
CA THR A 47 6.86 -1.76 -10.76
C THR A 47 5.93 -2.97 -10.70
N GLY A 48 4.65 -2.78 -10.40
CA GLY A 48 3.69 -3.86 -10.16
C GLY A 48 3.88 -4.58 -8.83
N GLU A 49 4.81 -4.15 -7.98
CA GLU A 49 5.11 -4.79 -6.70
C GLU A 49 3.89 -4.74 -5.75
N ARG A 50 3.53 -5.90 -5.21
CA ARG A 50 2.40 -6.08 -4.29
C ARG A 50 2.87 -6.86 -3.05
N PRO A 51 3.59 -6.21 -2.12
CA PRO A 51 4.27 -6.91 -1.04
C PRO A 51 3.31 -7.44 0.04
N PHE A 52 2.06 -7.00 0.06
CA PHE A 52 1.10 -7.40 1.09
C PHE A 52 0.22 -8.52 0.55
N GLN A 53 0.53 -9.76 0.90
CA GLN A 53 -0.20 -10.93 0.44
C GLN A 53 -1.18 -11.45 1.50
N CYS A 54 -2.40 -11.78 1.08
CA CYS A 54 -3.37 -12.53 1.88
C CYS A 54 -2.92 -13.98 2.02
N HIS A 55 -2.76 -14.46 3.25
CA HIS A 55 -2.35 -15.85 3.49
C HIS A 55 -3.48 -16.86 3.25
N VAL A 56 -4.74 -16.41 3.07
CA VAL A 56 -5.90 -17.29 2.86
C VAL A 56 -6.12 -17.55 1.37
N CYS A 57 -6.15 -16.49 0.54
CA CYS A 57 -6.45 -16.60 -0.89
C CYS A 57 -5.30 -16.16 -1.80
N LEU A 58 -4.12 -15.83 -1.25
CA LEU A 58 -2.93 -15.38 -1.97
C LEU A 58 -3.08 -14.07 -2.78
N ALA A 59 -4.21 -13.37 -2.64
CA ALA A 59 -4.41 -12.06 -3.21
C ALA A 59 -3.36 -11.07 -2.68
N ALA A 60 -2.70 -10.34 -3.58
CA ALA A 60 -1.62 -9.42 -3.25
C ALA A 60 -2.05 -7.96 -3.44
N PHE A 61 -1.63 -7.08 -2.51
CA PHE A 61 -2.01 -5.68 -2.43
C PHE A 61 -0.79 -4.77 -2.38
N THR A 62 -0.96 -3.53 -2.85
CA THR A 62 0.09 -2.50 -2.86
C THR A 62 0.21 -1.75 -1.53
N ALA A 63 -0.76 -1.90 -0.62
CA ALA A 63 -0.79 -1.26 0.70
C ALA A 63 -1.31 -2.22 1.78
N SER A 64 -0.77 -2.10 3.00
CA SER A 64 -1.18 -2.92 4.15
C SER A 64 -2.63 -2.66 4.54
N SER A 65 -3.10 -1.41 4.50
CA SER A 65 -4.49 -1.03 4.76
C SER A 65 -5.46 -1.79 3.86
N ASN A 66 -5.09 -2.00 2.59
CA ASN A 66 -5.92 -2.71 1.63
C ASN A 66 -6.00 -4.21 1.97
N LEU A 67 -4.89 -4.81 2.42
CA LEU A 67 -4.89 -6.18 2.92
C LEU A 67 -5.76 -6.31 4.19
N VAL A 68 -5.63 -5.38 5.14
CA VAL A 68 -6.43 -5.39 6.38
C VAL A 68 -7.92 -5.29 6.08
N THR A 69 -8.33 -4.35 5.22
CA THR A 69 -9.73 -4.25 4.78
C THR A 69 -10.16 -5.51 4.02
N HIS A 70 -9.29 -6.06 3.16
CA HIS A 70 -9.58 -7.31 2.46
C HIS A 70 -9.81 -8.48 3.42
N MET A 71 -9.07 -8.60 4.52
CA MET A 71 -9.25 -9.70 5.48
C MET A 71 -10.66 -9.74 6.09
N ARG A 72 -11.41 -8.63 6.09
CA ARG A 72 -12.80 -8.58 6.55
C ARG A 72 -13.72 -9.50 5.76
N ILE A 73 -13.39 -9.81 4.49
CA ILE A 73 -14.17 -10.79 3.70
C ILE A 73 -13.98 -12.22 4.21
N HIS A 74 -12.84 -12.52 4.84
CA HIS A 74 -12.53 -13.84 5.38
C HIS A 74 -13.03 -13.97 6.83
N THR A 75 -12.91 -12.92 7.63
CA THR A 75 -13.34 -12.94 9.03
C THR A 75 -14.83 -12.66 9.20
N GLY A 76 -15.47 -12.01 8.22
CA GLY A 76 -16.84 -11.52 8.33
C GLY A 76 -17.00 -10.32 9.25
N GLU A 77 -15.90 -9.70 9.69
CA GLU A 77 -15.92 -8.53 10.58
C GLU A 77 -16.61 -7.34 9.92
N ARG A 78 -17.53 -6.70 10.65
CA ARG A 78 -18.28 -5.50 10.22
C ARG A 78 -18.15 -4.40 11.28
N PRO A 79 -17.04 -3.66 11.30
CA PRO A 79 -16.72 -2.73 12.39
C PRO A 79 -17.62 -1.50 12.44
N PHE A 80 -18.27 -1.16 11.31
CA PHE A 80 -19.05 0.06 11.19
C PHE A 80 -20.53 -0.26 11.35
N SER A 81 -21.18 0.30 12.37
CA SER A 81 -22.60 0.14 12.59
C SER A 81 -23.34 1.47 12.40
N CYS A 82 -24.55 1.39 11.83
CA CYS A 82 -25.46 2.51 11.71
C CYS A 82 -26.49 2.45 12.83
N HIS A 83 -26.49 3.43 13.74
CA HIS A 83 -27.46 3.47 14.86
C HIS A 83 -28.89 3.83 14.46
N GLN A 84 -29.12 4.25 13.21
CA GLN A 84 -30.47 4.60 12.72
C GLN A 84 -31.21 3.40 12.13
N CYS A 85 -30.48 2.42 11.57
CA CYS A 85 -31.07 1.26 10.92
C CYS A 85 -30.46 -0.08 11.36
N ASP A 86 -29.60 -0.08 12.38
CA ASP A 86 -28.87 -1.22 12.95
C ASP A 86 -28.05 -2.05 11.94
N ALA A 87 -27.84 -1.54 10.73
CA ALA A 87 -27.05 -2.18 9.71
C ALA A 87 -25.55 -2.10 10.05
N SER A 88 -24.84 -3.21 9.86
CA SER A 88 -23.39 -3.31 10.05
C SER A 88 -22.67 -3.52 8.72
N PHE A 89 -21.55 -2.83 8.53
CA PHE A 89 -20.77 -2.75 7.29
C PHE A 89 -19.29 -3.02 7.54
N SER A 90 -18.63 -3.59 6.52
CA SER A 90 -17.19 -3.88 6.48
C SER A 90 -16.38 -2.70 5.99
#